data_AF-A0A4W6FYS5-F1
#
_entry.id   AF-A0A4W6FYS5-F1
#
_cell.length_a   1.000
_cell.length_b   1.000
_cell.length_c   1.000
_cell.angle_alpha   90.00
_cell.angle_beta   90.00
_cell.angle_gamma   90.00
#
_symmetry.space_group_name_H-M   'P 1'
#
loop_
_entity.id
_entity.type
_entity.pdbx_description
1 polymer ?
#
loop_
_entity_poly.entity_id
_entity_poly.type
_entity_poly.pdbx_seq_one_letter_code
_entity_poly.pdbx_strand_id
1 'polypeptide(L)'
;MVKDNLDKTVAQSQKQNRAAETQSQSHPPEEPAGPEQKPTGRQLDLLLWHKLNLEEEPEDWRQLVTGADADCLPTHLRPFRSQAEYELVKSTYQQLQHSGYYWGPMTMEEAHEILTNALLGTFLIRDSGQPDVFFTLSYQSDDGPTSVRVQLNNLLFNLNGSQRTFPSLFALLTYYSSSSCKLTVPYRKQRPESLKQRCRRAFVHTYGAENISTLPGLSPQVKNYVHSYPHSI
;
A
#
# COMPACT_ATOMS: atom_id res chain seq x y z
N MET A 1 -9.60 -49.22 -6.95
CA MET A 1 -9.49 -50.08 -5.75
C MET A 1 -8.08 -49.87 -5.19
N VAL A 2 -7.86 -49.49 -3.92
CA VAL A 2 -8.24 -50.19 -2.66
C VAL A 2 -7.46 -51.51 -2.58
N LYS A 3 -6.60 -51.75 -1.58
CA LYS A 3 -6.84 -51.53 -0.14
C LYS A 3 -5.56 -51.29 0.70
N ASP A 4 -5.66 -50.44 1.72
CA ASP A 4 -4.69 -50.27 2.82
C ASP A 4 -4.81 -51.39 3.88
N ASN A 5 -3.85 -51.45 4.83
CA ASN A 5 -4.03 -51.80 6.25
C ASN A 5 -2.68 -51.76 7.03
N LEU A 6 -2.63 -51.72 8.37
CA LEU A 6 -3.05 -50.66 9.32
C LEU A 6 -2.43 -50.98 10.71
N ASP A 7 -1.91 -49.94 11.39
CA ASP A 7 -1.61 -49.76 12.84
C ASP A 7 -1.10 -50.87 13.79
N LYS A 8 -0.31 -50.41 14.77
CA LYS A 8 -0.35 -50.92 16.16
C LYS A 8 0.17 -49.86 17.16
N THR A 9 -0.65 -49.52 18.15
CA THR A 9 -0.31 -48.65 19.29
C THR A 9 -0.74 -49.34 20.60
N VAL A 10 -0.07 -49.06 21.72
CA VAL A 10 -0.17 -49.83 22.98
C VAL A 10 -0.67 -48.97 24.15
N ALA A 11 -1.29 -49.63 25.13
CA ALA A 11 -1.82 -49.12 26.41
C ALA A 11 -0.67 -48.77 27.42
N GLN A 12 -0.87 -48.34 28.69
CA GLN A 12 -2.09 -48.38 29.51
C GLN A 12 -2.33 -47.18 30.47
N SER A 13 -2.40 -47.37 31.80
CA SER A 13 -3.24 -46.54 32.68
C SER A 13 -2.96 -46.70 34.20
N GLN A 14 -3.91 -46.27 35.05
CA GLN A 14 -4.02 -46.28 36.54
C GLN A 14 -3.46 -45.02 37.24
N LYS A 15 -4.08 -44.31 38.22
CA LYS A 15 -5.08 -44.55 39.32
C LYS A 15 -4.50 -45.19 40.61
N GLN A 16 -4.92 -44.86 41.87
CA GLN A 16 -6.08 -44.07 42.39
C GLN A 16 -5.97 -43.66 43.90
N ASN A 17 -6.82 -42.70 44.36
CA ASN A 17 -7.38 -42.52 45.75
C ASN A 17 -6.43 -42.12 46.92
N ARG A 18 -6.85 -41.56 48.09
CA ARG A 18 -8.11 -40.96 48.65
C ARG A 18 -7.76 -39.95 49.80
N ALA A 19 -8.74 -39.35 50.51
CA ALA A 19 -8.58 -38.23 51.46
C ALA A 19 -9.23 -38.41 52.87
N ALA A 20 -8.87 -37.54 53.83
CA ALA A 20 -9.53 -37.25 55.14
C ALA A 20 -9.02 -35.88 55.74
N GLU A 21 -9.60 -35.39 56.85
CA GLU A 21 -9.46 -34.00 57.41
C GLU A 21 -8.55 -33.92 58.70
N THR A 22 -8.46 -32.92 59.63
CA THR A 22 -9.42 -31.97 60.27
C THR A 22 -8.71 -30.93 61.22
N GLN A 23 -9.26 -29.69 61.43
CA GLN A 23 -8.96 -28.66 62.51
C GLN A 23 -7.55 -27.98 62.56
N SER A 24 -7.28 -26.76 63.13
CA SER A 24 -8.08 -25.55 63.48
C SER A 24 -7.25 -24.29 63.87
N GLN A 25 -7.77 -23.07 63.58
CA GLN A 25 -7.61 -21.72 64.22
C GLN A 25 -6.23 -21.06 64.58
N SER A 26 -5.97 -19.82 64.10
CA SER A 26 -5.70 -18.55 64.85
C SER A 26 -5.06 -17.40 63.99
N HIS A 27 -4.91 -16.17 64.53
CA HIS A 27 -4.54 -14.90 63.83
C HIS A 27 -3.95 -13.89 64.87
N PRO A 28 -3.21 -12.78 64.53
CA PRO A 28 -2.63 -12.32 63.26
C PRO A 28 -1.05 -12.34 63.35
N PRO A 29 -0.16 -11.31 63.20
CA PRO A 29 -0.23 -9.85 62.88
C PRO A 29 0.57 -9.35 61.63
N GLU A 30 0.39 -8.06 61.30
CA GLU A 30 1.31 -7.05 60.70
C GLU A 30 2.14 -7.25 59.39
N GLU A 31 2.42 -6.12 58.71
CA GLU A 31 3.21 -5.98 57.46
C GLU A 31 4.74 -6.08 57.69
N PRO A 32 5.52 -6.30 56.61
CA PRO A 32 6.15 -5.13 55.97
C PRO A 32 6.20 -5.16 54.42
N ALA A 33 5.99 -3.99 53.82
CA ALA A 33 6.56 -3.51 52.54
C ALA A 33 6.84 -4.55 51.43
N GLY A 34 5.86 -4.75 50.54
CA GLY A 34 6.12 -5.41 49.25
C GLY A 34 7.09 -4.59 48.38
N PRO A 35 8.09 -5.20 47.72
CA PRO A 35 9.07 -4.49 46.92
C PRO A 35 8.48 -3.90 45.63
N GLU A 36 9.01 -2.77 45.19
CA GLU A 36 8.62 -2.11 43.94
C GLU A 36 8.71 -3.09 42.76
N GLN A 37 7.57 -3.35 42.10
CA GLN A 37 7.54 -4.18 40.91
C GLN A 37 8.17 -3.45 39.73
N LYS A 38 9.47 -3.68 39.50
CA LYS A 38 10.14 -3.28 38.26
C LYS A 38 9.33 -3.82 37.06
N PRO A 39 8.98 -2.97 36.07
CA PRO A 39 8.16 -3.40 34.94
C PRO A 39 8.85 -4.53 34.19
N THR A 40 8.11 -5.63 33.96
CA THR A 40 8.63 -6.79 33.24
C THR A 40 8.98 -6.42 31.79
N GLY A 41 9.92 -7.14 31.18
CA GLY A 41 10.51 -6.75 29.88
C GLY A 41 9.51 -6.45 28.76
N ARG A 42 8.33 -7.09 28.74
CA ARG A 42 7.26 -6.81 27.77
C ARG A 42 6.62 -5.42 27.94
N GLN A 43 6.54 -4.91 29.17
CA GLN A 43 6.07 -3.56 29.45
C GLN A 43 7.14 -2.53 29.08
N LEU A 44 8.43 -2.85 29.27
CA LEU A 44 9.54 -2.03 28.77
C LEU A 44 9.56 -2.00 27.23
N ASP A 45 9.26 -3.11 26.56
CA ASP A 45 9.14 -3.21 25.10
C ASP A 45 7.99 -2.35 24.56
N LEU A 46 6.79 -2.43 25.17
CA LEU A 46 5.66 -1.55 24.85
C LEU A 46 5.96 -0.07 25.13
N LEU A 47 6.63 0.25 26.24
CA LEU A 47 7.01 1.64 26.57
C LEU A 47 8.13 2.16 25.65
N LEU A 48 9.04 1.29 25.20
CA LEU A 48 10.04 1.61 24.18
C LEU A 48 9.36 1.88 22.84
N TRP A 49 8.39 1.06 22.45
CA TRP A 49 7.59 1.27 21.24
C TRP A 49 6.84 2.61 21.29
N HIS A 50 6.14 2.91 22.40
CA HIS A 50 5.49 4.21 22.60
C HIS A 50 6.47 5.39 22.64
N LYS A 51 7.72 5.18 23.05
CA LYS A 51 8.75 6.24 23.10
C LYS A 51 9.46 6.44 21.76
N LEU A 52 9.49 5.42 20.89
CA LEU A 52 10.00 5.51 19.51
C LEU A 52 8.93 6.07 18.56
N ASN A 53 7.66 5.68 18.71
CA ASN A 53 6.54 6.29 17.98
C ASN A 53 6.22 7.73 18.44
N LEU A 54 6.97 8.32 19.38
CA LEU A 54 6.81 9.73 19.76
C LEU A 54 7.49 10.71 18.78
N GLU A 55 8.28 10.19 17.83
CA GLU A 55 8.75 10.92 16.64
C GLU A 55 8.17 10.34 15.33
N GLU A 56 7.02 9.64 15.40
CA GLU A 56 6.07 9.76 14.30
C GLU A 56 5.49 11.18 14.34
N GLU A 57 6.10 12.09 13.57
CA GLU A 57 5.48 13.37 13.20
C GLU A 57 4.00 13.11 12.89
N PRO A 58 3.06 13.79 13.55
CA PRO A 58 1.65 13.50 13.33
C PRO A 58 1.33 13.72 11.85
N GLU A 59 0.87 12.67 11.16
CA GLU A 59 0.29 12.79 9.81
C GLU A 59 -1.00 13.63 9.93
N ASP A 60 -0.81 14.94 10.04
CA ASP A 60 -1.87 15.90 10.20
C ASP A 60 -2.55 16.05 8.85
N TRP A 61 -3.62 15.28 8.70
CA TRP A 61 -4.58 15.35 7.61
C TRP A 61 -5.29 16.72 7.52
N ARG A 62 -4.98 17.68 8.41
CA ARG A 62 -5.28 19.10 8.28
C ARG A 62 -4.25 19.89 7.45
N GLN A 63 -3.12 19.30 7.05
CA GLN A 63 -2.41 19.68 5.83
C GLN A 63 -3.25 19.28 4.59
N LEU A 64 -4.46 19.82 4.55
CA LEU A 64 -5.07 20.27 3.32
C LEU A 64 -4.01 21.12 2.64
N VAL A 65 -3.52 20.68 1.49
CA VAL A 65 -2.78 21.54 0.58
C VAL A 65 -3.64 22.78 0.37
N THR A 66 -3.12 23.95 0.76
CA THR A 66 -3.88 25.21 0.74
C THR A 66 -4.56 25.37 -0.61
N GLY A 67 -5.83 25.81 -0.66
CA GLY A 67 -6.63 25.74 -1.90
C GLY A 67 -5.99 26.37 -3.14
N ALA A 68 -5.08 27.33 -2.97
CA ALA A 68 -4.27 27.90 -4.05
C ALA A 68 -3.21 26.95 -4.64
N ASP A 69 -2.55 26.13 -3.81
CA ASP A 69 -1.52 25.17 -4.23
C ASP A 69 -2.13 23.85 -4.75
N ALA A 70 -3.29 23.44 -4.20
CA ALA A 70 -3.95 22.18 -4.57
C ALA A 70 -4.45 22.16 -6.04
N ASP A 71 -4.70 23.34 -6.60
CA ASP A 71 -5.22 23.51 -7.95
C ASP A 71 -4.14 23.75 -9.02
N CYS A 72 -2.90 24.07 -8.61
CA CYS A 72 -1.80 24.35 -9.50
C CYS A 72 -1.06 23.07 -9.89
N LEU A 73 -1.00 22.76 -11.19
CA LEU A 73 -0.16 21.67 -11.68
C LEU A 73 1.32 22.06 -11.63
N PRO A 74 2.26 21.13 -11.37
CA PRO A 74 3.68 21.45 -11.32
C PRO A 74 4.20 22.07 -12.61
N THR A 75 5.05 23.08 -12.48
CA THR A 75 5.62 23.86 -13.59
C THR A 75 6.54 23.07 -14.54
N HIS A 76 6.93 21.85 -14.17
CA HIS A 76 7.67 20.94 -15.04
C HIS A 76 6.76 20.19 -16.04
N LEU A 77 5.43 20.20 -15.87
CA LEU A 77 4.51 19.63 -16.84
C LEU A 77 4.35 20.57 -18.04
N ARG A 78 4.33 19.99 -19.24
CA ARG A 78 4.29 20.72 -20.51
C ARG A 78 2.97 21.49 -20.75
N PRO A 79 2.96 22.48 -21.67
CA PRO A 79 1.72 23.18 -22.04
C PRO A 79 0.65 22.26 -22.64
N PHE A 80 -0.59 22.43 -22.18
CA PHE A 80 -1.74 21.65 -22.60
C PHE A 80 -2.27 22.08 -23.97
N ARG A 81 -2.73 21.13 -24.77
CA ARG A 81 -3.30 21.35 -26.12
C ARG A 81 -4.78 21.71 -26.09
N SER A 82 -5.48 21.45 -24.98
CA SER A 82 -6.89 21.79 -24.76
C SER A 82 -7.25 21.80 -23.27
N GLN A 83 -8.39 22.41 -22.92
CA GLN A 83 -8.95 22.36 -21.57
C GLN A 83 -9.22 20.92 -21.09
N ALA A 84 -9.76 20.06 -21.96
CA ALA A 84 -10.00 18.65 -21.63
C ALA A 84 -8.70 17.86 -21.40
N GLU A 85 -7.60 18.22 -22.09
CA GLU A 85 -6.28 17.64 -21.83
C GLU A 85 -5.73 18.09 -20.47
N TYR A 86 -5.91 19.37 -20.11
CA TYR A 86 -5.57 19.89 -18.77
C TYR A 86 -6.34 19.17 -17.66
N GLU A 87 -7.66 19.02 -17.79
CA GLU A 87 -8.51 18.35 -16.78
C GLU A 87 -8.17 16.85 -16.64
N LEU A 88 -7.90 16.17 -17.76
CA LEU A 88 -7.49 14.76 -17.77
C LEU A 88 -6.09 14.56 -17.14
N VAL A 89 -5.13 15.44 -17.44
CA VAL A 89 -3.79 15.38 -16.82
C VAL A 89 -3.84 15.79 -15.35
N LYS A 90 -4.63 16.80 -14.97
CA LYS A 90 -4.81 17.23 -13.58
C LYS A 90 -5.39 16.13 -12.70
N SER A 91 -6.49 15.52 -13.12
CA SER A 91 -7.10 14.40 -12.41
C SER A 91 -6.21 13.15 -12.39
N THR A 92 -5.43 12.90 -13.44
CA THR A 92 -4.43 11.82 -13.47
C THR A 92 -3.29 12.08 -12.48
N TYR A 93 -2.76 13.30 -12.42
CA TYR A 93 -1.70 13.71 -11.49
C TYR A 93 -2.16 13.63 -10.03
N GLN A 94 -3.36 14.14 -9.72
CA GLN A 94 -3.95 14.05 -8.37
C GLN A 94 -4.12 12.59 -7.90
N GLN A 95 -4.51 11.68 -8.79
CA GLN A 95 -4.55 10.25 -8.48
C GLN A 95 -3.15 9.62 -8.38
N LEU A 96 -2.18 10.06 -9.19
CA LEU A 96 -0.79 9.59 -9.11
C LEU A 96 -0.15 9.93 -7.75
N GLN A 97 -0.41 11.11 -7.18
CA GLN A 97 0.01 11.47 -5.81
C GLN A 97 -0.41 10.41 -4.79
N HIS A 98 -1.63 9.90 -4.89
CA HIS A 98 -2.17 8.89 -3.98
C HIS A 98 -1.71 7.45 -4.24
N SER A 99 -0.98 7.18 -5.33
CA SER A 99 -0.58 5.83 -5.76
C SER A 99 0.59 5.21 -4.98
N GLY A 100 1.46 6.06 -4.42
CA GLY A 100 2.72 5.69 -3.77
C GLY A 100 3.86 5.28 -4.72
N TYR A 101 3.58 4.96 -5.98
CA TYR A 101 4.57 4.56 -7.01
C TYR A 101 4.83 5.63 -8.07
N TYR A 102 4.26 6.82 -7.89
CA TYR A 102 4.63 8.02 -8.62
C TYR A 102 5.83 8.69 -7.95
N TRP A 103 6.92 8.81 -8.70
CA TRP A 103 8.17 9.36 -8.20
C TRP A 103 8.28 10.88 -8.36
N GLY A 104 7.50 11.47 -9.27
CA GLY A 104 7.60 12.90 -9.60
C GLY A 104 8.80 13.17 -10.52
N PRO A 105 9.43 14.36 -10.39
CA PRO A 105 10.63 14.71 -11.13
C PRO A 105 11.77 13.75 -10.77
N MET A 106 12.06 12.84 -11.68
CA MET A 106 13.10 11.82 -11.56
C MET A 106 13.69 11.55 -12.93
N THR A 107 15.01 11.51 -13.00
CA THR A 107 15.80 11.24 -14.20
C THR A 107 15.57 9.81 -14.72
N MET A 108 16.13 9.47 -15.88
CA MET A 108 16.10 8.08 -16.34
C MET A 108 17.08 7.22 -15.55
N GLU A 109 18.18 7.84 -15.14
CA GLU A 109 19.35 7.27 -14.50
C GLU A 109 19.00 6.80 -13.08
N GLU A 110 18.43 7.66 -12.24
CA GLU A 110 17.94 7.30 -10.88
C GLU A 110 16.87 6.19 -10.95
N ALA A 111 15.95 6.29 -11.92
CA ALA A 111 14.90 5.28 -12.10
C ALA A 111 15.48 3.93 -12.51
N HIS A 112 16.53 3.92 -13.34
CA HIS A 112 17.21 2.70 -13.76
C HIS A 112 18.06 2.11 -12.62
N GLU A 113 18.73 2.93 -11.81
CA GLU A 113 19.48 2.48 -10.63
C GLU A 113 18.56 1.76 -9.62
N ILE A 114 17.42 2.36 -9.28
CA ILE A 114 16.40 1.78 -8.39
C ILE A 114 15.86 0.44 -8.94
N LEU A 115 15.66 0.34 -10.25
CA LEU A 115 15.05 -0.84 -10.89
C LEU A 115 16.07 -1.96 -11.18
N THR A 116 17.36 -1.66 -11.28
CA THR A 116 18.43 -2.63 -11.59
C THR A 116 18.41 -3.83 -10.65
N ASN A 117 18.12 -3.60 -9.37
CA ASN A 117 18.07 -4.61 -8.31
C ASN A 117 16.64 -5.06 -7.96
N ALA A 118 15.64 -4.69 -8.78
CA ALA A 118 14.23 -5.06 -8.58
C ALA A 118 13.87 -6.37 -9.30
N LEU A 119 12.73 -6.96 -8.92
CA LEU A 119 12.21 -8.16 -9.59
C LEU A 119 11.70 -7.82 -11.00
N LEU A 120 11.74 -8.78 -11.93
CA LEU A 120 11.22 -8.61 -13.29
C LEU A 120 9.76 -8.11 -13.29
N GLY A 121 9.50 -7.13 -14.16
CA GLY A 121 8.22 -6.41 -14.26
C GLY A 121 7.94 -5.41 -13.14
N THR A 122 8.84 -5.24 -12.16
CA THR A 122 8.69 -4.17 -11.16
C THR A 122 8.77 -2.81 -11.84
N PHE A 123 7.86 -1.88 -11.54
CA PHE A 123 7.73 -0.63 -12.29
C PHE A 123 7.45 0.61 -11.44
N LEU A 124 7.75 1.79 -11.97
CA LEU A 124 7.40 3.09 -11.39
C LEU A 124 6.94 4.08 -12.46
N ILE A 125 6.17 5.08 -12.04
CA ILE A 125 5.82 6.23 -12.88
C ILE A 125 6.62 7.43 -12.42
N ARG A 126 7.19 8.18 -13.36
CA ARG A 126 7.90 9.43 -13.12
C ARG A 126 7.54 10.45 -14.19
N ASP A 127 7.91 11.71 -13.98
CA ASP A 127 7.71 12.72 -15.00
C ASP A 127 8.69 12.52 -16.17
N SER A 128 8.29 12.98 -17.35
CA SER A 128 9.11 12.89 -18.56
C SER A 128 10.02 14.10 -18.70
N GLY A 129 11.32 13.86 -18.85
CA GLY A 129 12.31 14.90 -19.22
C GLY A 129 12.22 15.39 -20.67
N GLN A 130 11.15 15.09 -21.41
CA GLN A 130 10.93 15.57 -22.79
C GLN A 130 9.75 16.56 -22.86
N PRO A 131 9.87 17.66 -23.63
CA PRO A 131 8.83 18.70 -23.71
C PRO A 131 7.45 18.24 -24.19
N ASP A 132 7.32 17.15 -24.95
CA ASP A 132 6.06 16.70 -25.56
C ASP A 132 5.39 15.50 -24.86
N VAL A 133 5.86 15.11 -23.68
CA VAL A 133 5.35 13.97 -22.92
C VAL A 133 5.25 14.33 -21.44
N PHE A 134 4.13 14.00 -20.79
CA PHE A 134 3.92 14.26 -19.36
C PHE A 134 4.62 13.21 -18.48
N PHE A 135 4.36 11.92 -18.72
CA PHE A 135 4.77 10.82 -17.83
C PHE A 135 5.60 9.76 -18.55
N THR A 136 6.49 9.11 -17.80
CA THR A 136 7.27 7.94 -18.23
C THR A 136 7.03 6.77 -17.29
N LEU A 137 6.80 5.59 -17.87
CA LEU A 137 6.80 4.30 -17.19
C LEU A 137 8.23 3.75 -17.24
N SER A 138 8.89 3.60 -16.09
CA SER A 138 10.16 2.88 -15.99
C SER A 138 9.90 1.52 -15.34
N TYR A 139 10.41 0.43 -15.92
CA TYR A 139 10.20 -0.93 -15.40
C TYR A 139 11.43 -1.81 -15.62
N GLN A 140 11.62 -2.80 -14.74
CA GLN A 140 12.64 -3.82 -14.91
C GLN A 140 12.18 -4.84 -15.96
N SER A 141 12.90 -4.94 -17.06
CA SER A 141 12.68 -5.94 -18.12
C SER A 141 13.73 -7.04 -18.05
N ASP A 142 13.58 -8.07 -18.89
CA ASP A 142 14.52 -9.18 -19.02
C ASP A 142 15.92 -8.71 -19.46
N ASP A 143 15.98 -7.64 -20.27
CA ASP A 143 17.20 -6.96 -20.72
C ASP A 143 17.69 -5.88 -19.72
N GLY A 144 17.07 -5.78 -18.53
CA GLY A 144 17.35 -4.76 -17.50
C GLY A 144 16.38 -3.57 -17.51
N PRO A 145 16.73 -2.45 -16.85
CA PRO A 145 15.83 -1.31 -16.67
C PRO A 145 15.47 -0.63 -17.99
N THR A 146 14.17 -0.48 -18.26
CA THR A 146 13.63 0.12 -19.48
C THR A 146 12.69 1.28 -19.16
N SER A 147 12.84 2.41 -19.85
CA SER A 147 11.95 3.58 -19.75
C SER A 147 11.11 3.77 -21.02
N VAL A 148 9.78 3.69 -20.90
CA VAL A 148 8.80 3.88 -21.98
C VAL A 148 7.92 5.11 -21.72
N ARG A 149 7.86 5.99 -22.71
CA ARG A 149 7.09 7.24 -22.68
C ARG A 149 5.60 6.93 -22.71
N VAL A 150 4.80 7.54 -21.84
CA VAL A 150 3.34 7.48 -21.92
C VAL A 150 2.86 8.66 -22.75
N GLN A 151 2.43 8.37 -23.97
CA GLN A 151 1.86 9.35 -24.90
C GLN A 151 0.40 9.62 -24.54
N LEU A 152 -0.05 10.85 -24.82
CA LEU A 152 -1.45 11.27 -24.70
C LEU A 152 -1.86 11.90 -26.04
N ASN A 153 -2.79 11.25 -26.74
CA ASN A 153 -3.26 11.67 -28.07
C ASN A 153 -4.78 11.52 -28.11
N ASN A 154 -5.50 12.54 -28.59
CA ASN A 154 -6.97 12.55 -28.67
C ASN A 154 -7.65 12.16 -27.33
N LEU A 155 -7.10 12.63 -26.21
CA LEU A 155 -7.52 12.31 -24.83
C LEU A 155 -7.40 10.82 -24.44
N LEU A 156 -6.62 10.02 -25.19
CA LEU A 156 -6.32 8.64 -24.86
C LEU A 156 -4.83 8.44 -24.58
N PHE A 157 -4.52 7.66 -23.54
CA PHE A 157 -3.16 7.28 -23.17
C PHE A 157 -2.69 6.05 -23.95
N ASN A 158 -1.45 6.04 -24.42
CA ASN A 158 -0.81 4.86 -25.01
C ASN A 158 0.67 4.79 -24.62
N LEU A 159 1.26 3.59 -24.64
CA LEU A 159 2.72 3.46 -24.55
C LEU A 159 3.35 3.75 -25.93
N ASN A 160 4.45 4.49 -25.95
CA ASN A 160 5.20 4.74 -27.18
C ASN A 160 5.63 3.43 -27.85
N GLY A 161 5.30 3.27 -29.14
CA GLY A 161 5.49 2.02 -29.87
C GLY A 161 4.36 0.99 -29.72
N SER A 162 3.27 1.31 -29.01
CA SER A 162 2.08 0.46 -28.91
C SER A 162 0.83 1.13 -29.47
N GLN A 163 0.08 0.38 -30.28
CA GLN A 163 -1.20 0.79 -30.86
C GLN A 163 -2.39 0.70 -29.89
N ARG A 164 -2.17 0.28 -28.64
CA ARG A 164 -3.23 0.14 -27.62
C ARG A 164 -3.45 1.46 -26.88
N THR A 165 -4.66 1.99 -26.98
CA THR A 165 -5.10 3.23 -26.35
C THR A 165 -6.04 2.97 -25.16
N PHE A 166 -6.01 3.85 -24.16
CA PHE A 166 -6.74 3.71 -22.91
C PHE A 166 -7.34 5.06 -22.45
N PRO A 167 -8.53 5.07 -21.82
CA PRO A 167 -9.16 6.31 -21.36
C PRO A 167 -8.49 6.93 -20.11
N SER A 168 -7.60 6.19 -19.43
CA SER A 168 -6.82 6.69 -18.31
C SER A 168 -5.47 5.98 -18.20
N LEU A 169 -4.50 6.64 -17.57
CA LEU A 169 -3.21 6.04 -17.22
C LEU A 169 -3.38 4.78 -16.35
N PHE A 170 -4.34 4.77 -15.44
CA PHE A 170 -4.56 3.63 -14.55
C PHE A 170 -5.18 2.44 -15.26
N ALA A 171 -6.04 2.66 -16.26
CA ALA A 171 -6.53 1.59 -17.14
C ALA A 171 -5.38 0.99 -17.98
N LEU A 172 -4.48 1.83 -18.50
CA LEU A 172 -3.25 1.39 -19.18
C LEU A 172 -2.39 0.52 -18.27
N LEU A 173 -2.09 0.98 -17.05
CA LEU A 173 -1.24 0.23 -16.11
C LEU A 173 -1.90 -1.05 -15.62
N THR A 174 -3.21 -1.05 -15.39
CA THR A 174 -3.99 -2.25 -15.02
C THR A 174 -3.95 -3.30 -16.14
N TYR A 175 -4.05 -2.87 -17.40
CA TYR A 175 -3.90 -3.77 -18.55
C TYR A 175 -2.50 -4.36 -18.62
N TYR A 176 -1.45 -3.55 -18.55
CA TYR A 176 -0.07 -4.03 -18.63
C TYR A 176 0.45 -4.75 -17.37
N SER A 177 -0.32 -4.70 -16.26
CA SER A 177 -0.10 -5.50 -15.04
C SER A 177 -1.01 -6.75 -14.96
N SER A 178 -1.75 -7.06 -16.03
CA SER A 178 -2.47 -8.32 -16.14
C SER A 178 -1.52 -9.49 -16.42
N SER A 179 -1.96 -10.72 -16.13
CA SER A 179 -1.12 -11.95 -16.11
C SER A 179 -0.47 -12.38 -17.44
N SER A 180 -0.70 -11.64 -18.53
CA SER A 180 -0.11 -11.87 -19.86
C SER A 180 0.83 -10.74 -20.32
N CYS A 181 1.13 -9.78 -19.44
CA CYS A 181 1.89 -8.57 -19.77
C CYS A 181 3.18 -8.42 -18.93
N LYS A 182 3.99 -7.41 -19.29
CA LYS A 182 5.36 -7.23 -18.76
C LYS A 182 5.45 -6.63 -17.35
N LEU A 183 4.38 -6.06 -16.78
CA LEU A 183 4.44 -5.43 -15.46
C LEU A 183 3.91 -6.40 -14.40
N THR A 184 4.53 -6.41 -13.22
CA THR A 184 4.18 -7.32 -12.12
C THR A 184 3.75 -6.57 -10.87
N VAL A 185 4.59 -5.67 -10.35
CA VAL A 185 4.33 -4.92 -9.12
C VAL A 185 4.87 -3.48 -9.15
N PRO A 186 4.14 -2.50 -8.59
CA PRO A 186 4.64 -1.14 -8.46
C PRO A 186 5.75 -0.98 -7.39
N TYR A 187 6.77 -0.19 -7.73
CA TYR A 187 7.84 0.25 -6.85
C TYR A 187 7.43 1.53 -6.10
N ARG A 188 6.89 1.33 -4.90
CA ARG A 188 6.39 2.41 -4.03
C ARG A 188 7.50 3.02 -3.17
N LYS A 189 7.43 4.35 -2.98
CA LYS A 189 8.36 5.13 -2.12
C LYS A 189 8.41 4.62 -0.69
N GLN A 190 7.24 4.45 -0.07
CA GLN A 190 7.11 3.88 1.28
C GLN A 190 6.96 2.36 1.19
N ARG A 191 7.87 1.64 1.84
CA ARG A 191 7.80 0.18 2.05
C ARG A 191 8.16 -0.13 3.51
N PRO A 192 7.29 -0.78 4.30
CA PRO A 192 5.95 -1.27 3.94
C PRO A 192 4.95 -0.15 3.65
N GLU A 193 3.99 -0.40 2.74
CA GLU A 193 2.84 0.49 2.54
C GLU A 193 1.99 0.61 3.81
N SER A 194 1.38 1.78 4.03
CA SER A 194 0.47 2.02 5.16
C SER A 194 -0.77 1.12 5.13
N LEU A 195 -1.35 0.86 6.31
CA LEU A 195 -2.59 0.10 6.43
C LEU A 195 -3.75 0.78 5.66
N LYS A 196 -3.83 2.11 5.70
CA LYS A 196 -4.83 2.92 4.95
C LYS A 196 -4.81 2.58 3.44
N GLN A 197 -3.62 2.61 2.82
CA GLN A 197 -3.44 2.30 1.39
C GLN A 197 -3.79 0.85 1.06
N ARG A 198 -3.35 -0.10 1.89
CA ARG A 198 -3.64 -1.55 1.71
C ARG A 198 -5.14 -1.83 1.80
N CYS A 199 -5.82 -1.28 2.81
CA CYS A 199 -7.26 -1.41 2.97
C CYS A 199 -8.02 -0.80 1.77
N ARG A 200 -7.61 0.38 1.28
CA ARG A 200 -8.22 0.99 0.08
C ARG A 200 -8.06 0.10 -1.16
N ARG A 201 -6.84 -0.41 -1.43
CA ARG A 201 -6.59 -1.30 -2.58
C ARG A 201 -7.41 -2.59 -2.48
N ALA A 202 -7.42 -3.24 -1.32
CA ALA A 202 -8.21 -4.45 -1.09
C ALA A 202 -9.72 -4.19 -1.26
N PHE A 203 -10.21 -3.07 -0.73
CA PHE A 203 -11.61 -2.66 -0.88
C PHE A 203 -12.01 -2.48 -2.35
N VAL A 204 -11.24 -1.70 -3.13
CA VAL A 204 -11.52 -1.49 -4.56
C VAL A 204 -11.42 -2.80 -5.34
N HIS A 205 -10.48 -3.68 -5.00
CA HIS A 205 -10.34 -4.99 -5.63
C HIS A 205 -11.55 -5.92 -5.36
N THR A 206 -12.12 -5.89 -4.16
CA THR A 206 -13.26 -6.75 -3.76
C THR A 206 -14.62 -6.20 -4.18
N TYR A 207 -14.83 -4.88 -4.10
CA TYR A 207 -16.14 -4.25 -4.28
C TYR A 207 -16.29 -3.43 -5.57
N GLY A 208 -15.21 -3.19 -6.31
CA GLY A 208 -15.22 -2.26 -7.45
C GLY A 208 -15.19 -0.79 -7.03
N ALA A 209 -14.92 0.08 -7.99
CA ALA A 209 -14.88 1.54 -7.79
C ALA A 209 -16.28 2.16 -7.84
N GLU A 210 -17.15 1.57 -8.66
CA GLU A 210 -18.51 2.00 -8.92
C GLU A 210 -19.45 1.83 -7.70
N ASN A 211 -19.16 0.88 -6.80
CA ASN A 211 -20.02 0.58 -5.64
C ASN A 211 -19.65 1.34 -4.35
N ILE A 212 -18.58 2.15 -4.35
CA ILE A 212 -18.18 2.96 -3.18
C ILE A 212 -19.34 3.84 -2.68
N SER A 213 -20.05 4.47 -3.62
CA SER A 213 -21.17 5.37 -3.35
C SER A 213 -22.37 4.65 -2.74
N THR A 214 -22.71 3.45 -3.23
CA THR A 214 -23.92 2.70 -2.87
C THR A 214 -23.78 1.90 -1.57
N LEU A 215 -22.55 1.53 -1.18
CA LEU A 215 -22.33 0.72 0.02
C LEU A 215 -22.74 1.44 1.32
N PRO A 216 -23.56 0.81 2.19
CA PRO A 216 -23.94 1.36 3.49
C PRO A 216 -22.81 1.23 4.53
N GLY A 217 -22.92 1.95 5.64
CA GLY A 217 -22.00 1.85 6.78
C GLY A 217 -20.65 2.58 6.65
N LEU A 218 -20.22 2.95 5.44
CA LEU A 218 -19.02 3.76 5.24
C LEU A 218 -19.29 5.26 5.48
N SER A 219 -18.42 5.90 6.27
CA SER A 219 -18.49 7.35 6.49
C SER A 219 -18.13 8.15 5.23
N PRO A 220 -18.60 9.41 5.08
CA PRO A 220 -18.25 10.25 3.93
C PRO A 220 -16.73 10.44 3.76
N GLN A 221 -15.99 10.54 4.87
CA GLN A 221 -14.53 10.64 4.86
C GLN A 221 -13.87 9.40 4.23
N VAL A 222 -14.34 8.19 4.58
CA VAL A 222 -13.84 6.95 4.00
C VAL A 222 -14.21 6.85 2.52
N LYS A 223 -15.46 7.19 2.13
CA LYS A 223 -15.86 7.22 0.72
C LYS A 223 -14.96 8.16 -0.10
N ASN A 224 -14.72 9.38 0.38
CA ASN A 224 -13.83 10.34 -0.26
C ASN A 224 -12.38 9.82 -0.39
N TYR A 225 -11.85 9.14 0.63
CA TYR A 225 -10.50 8.55 0.60
C TYR A 225 -10.35 7.41 -0.41
N VAL A 226 -11.41 6.62 -0.65
CA VAL A 226 -11.42 5.61 -1.72
C VAL A 226 -11.61 6.28 -3.09
N HIS A 227 -12.50 7.25 -3.22
CA HIS A 227 -12.72 8.00 -4.46
C HIS A 227 -11.50 8.80 -4.93
N SER A 228 -10.59 9.24 -4.03
CA SER A 228 -9.36 9.94 -4.44
C SER A 228 -8.36 9.04 -5.18
N TYR A 229 -8.49 7.71 -5.06
CA TYR A 229 -7.71 6.74 -5.83
C TYR A 229 -8.49 5.43 -5.99
N PRO A 230 -9.40 5.35 -6.97
CA PRO A 230 -10.33 4.24 -7.12
C PRO A 230 -9.71 3.05 -7.90
N HIS A 231 -8.44 2.71 -7.59
CA HIS A 231 -7.67 1.68 -8.33
C HIS A 231 -7.13 0.58 -7.41
N SER A 232 -7.07 -0.64 -7.95
CA SER A 232 -6.69 -1.87 -7.24
C SER A 232 -5.22 -2.29 -7.45
N ILE A 233 -4.40 -1.43 -8.07
CA ILE A 233 -2.97 -1.63 -8.38
C ILE A 233 -2.06 -1.16 -7.24
#